data_AF-A0A6N9Q9N0-F1
#
_entry.id   AF-A0A6N9Q9N0-F1
#
_cell.length_a   1.000
_cell.length_b   1.000
_cell.length_c   1.000
_cell.angle_alpha   90.00
_cell.angle_beta   90.00
_cell.angle_gamma   90.00
#
_symmetry.space_group_name_H-M   'P 1'
#
loop_
_entity.id
_entity.type
_entity.pdbx_description
1 polymer ?
#
loop_
_entity_poly.entity_id
_entity_poly.type
_entity_poly.pdbx_seq_one_letter_code
_entity_poly.pdbx_strand_id
1 'polypeptide(L)'
;MKLRELLNDQVKSMREVLIGREIDVLGKRALLLSLREAEEMEDGELVTAIKLAVLHEETSDMEMDWFDDDEEEEQEQTNRQWLIEMMDTEEEVTAADIEAFIVNGVRYEVLESDTCFLEDPLYEEGMLARHFVEQGVIPDIWLEKDMDQLAIAEHTVEPAILRVDWNADILNVSAEMSEPAQEVLVGKVIKCACGRYDVPKEFSIKDPQGLDTTVRIHGVYPHDIWSDAACLEMDFSELEEYCERDERLLVVEYSVEEDLDLEFYTKDYLDASADDDDSVRGLGLVLDSEHEIRLLDVVPADFDEEVEIELLSYTV
;
A
#
# COMPACT_ATOMS: atom_id res chain seq x y z
N MET A 1 21.38 -15.14 -9.83
CA MET A 1 21.79 -14.99 -8.41
C MET A 1 22.16 -16.36 -7.84
N LYS A 2 23.15 -16.48 -6.93
CA LYS A 2 23.48 -17.76 -6.27
C LYS A 2 22.78 -17.85 -4.91
N LEU A 3 22.27 -19.02 -4.52
CA LEU A 3 21.58 -19.27 -3.24
C LEU A 3 22.33 -18.77 -1.97
N ARG A 4 23.67 -18.66 -2.04
CA ARG A 4 24.51 -18.12 -0.95
C ARG A 4 24.49 -16.59 -0.83
N GLU A 5 24.01 -15.91 -1.86
CA GLU A 5 23.87 -14.45 -1.90
C GLU A 5 22.58 -14.05 -1.15
N LEU A 6 21.51 -14.85 -1.26
CA LEU A 6 20.29 -14.73 -0.43
C LEU A 6 20.54 -14.95 1.08
N LEU A 7 21.50 -15.81 1.45
CA LEU A 7 21.88 -16.01 2.86
C LEU A 7 22.58 -14.79 3.49
N ASN A 8 22.99 -13.80 2.70
CA ASN A 8 23.60 -12.56 3.19
C ASN A 8 22.62 -11.38 3.23
N ASP A 9 21.45 -11.48 2.58
CA ASP A 9 20.42 -10.43 2.56
C ASP A 9 19.47 -10.49 3.76
N GLN A 10 19.58 -11.52 4.61
CA GLN A 10 18.96 -11.43 5.93
C GLN A 10 19.50 -10.19 6.64
N VAL A 11 18.65 -9.17 6.75
CA VAL A 11 18.89 -7.94 7.49
C VAL A 11 19.59 -8.34 8.76
N LYS A 12 20.84 -7.89 8.90
CA LYS A 12 21.75 -8.37 9.92
C LYS A 12 21.27 -7.86 11.27
N SER A 13 20.33 -8.59 11.88
CA SER A 13 19.70 -8.17 13.11
C SER A 13 20.77 -8.01 14.19
N MET A 14 20.89 -6.80 14.71
CA MET A 14 21.87 -6.51 15.76
C MET A 14 21.45 -7.15 17.08
N ARG A 15 20.15 -7.33 17.25
CA ARG A 15 19.51 -7.93 18.41
C ARG A 15 18.12 -8.43 18.05
N GLU A 16 17.77 -9.63 18.50
CA GLU A 16 16.44 -10.22 18.37
C GLU A 16 15.95 -10.71 19.75
N VAL A 17 14.70 -10.40 20.08
CA VAL A 17 13.98 -10.92 21.24
C VAL A 17 12.83 -11.78 20.74
N LEU A 18 12.89 -13.08 20.98
CA LEU A 18 11.80 -14.01 20.66
C LEU A 18 10.70 -13.89 21.72
N ILE A 19 9.44 -13.83 21.28
CA ILE A 19 8.29 -13.54 22.15
C ILE A 19 7.37 -14.77 22.27
N GLY A 20 6.81 -15.26 21.17
CA GLY A 20 5.93 -16.43 21.13
C GLY A 20 4.65 -16.26 21.95
N ARG A 21 4.00 -15.10 21.83
CA ARG A 21 2.85 -14.73 22.66
C ARG A 21 1.63 -14.41 21.82
N GLU A 22 0.52 -15.06 22.13
CA GLU A 22 -0.75 -14.76 21.48
C GLU A 22 -1.35 -13.45 22.00
N ILE A 23 -1.93 -12.69 21.07
CA ILE A 23 -2.74 -11.51 21.31
C ILE A 23 -4.08 -11.65 20.57
N ASP A 24 -5.05 -10.86 21.00
CA ASP A 24 -6.33 -10.71 20.30
C ASP A 24 -6.26 -9.43 19.46
N VAL A 25 -6.52 -9.57 18.16
CA VAL A 25 -6.59 -8.49 17.18
C VAL A 25 -7.97 -8.62 16.54
N LEU A 26 -8.88 -7.70 16.87
CA LEU A 26 -10.26 -7.70 16.36
C LEU A 26 -11.03 -9.03 16.58
N GLY A 27 -10.78 -9.73 17.69
CA GLY A 27 -11.40 -11.03 17.97
C GLY A 27 -10.80 -12.20 17.18
N LYS A 28 -9.81 -11.95 16.31
CA LYS A 28 -8.95 -12.96 15.69
C LYS A 28 -7.68 -13.13 16.54
N ARG A 29 -7.12 -14.35 16.54
CA ARG A 29 -5.85 -14.60 17.25
C ARG A 29 -4.70 -14.19 16.36
N ALA A 30 -3.70 -13.54 16.93
CA ALA A 30 -2.42 -13.29 16.29
C ALA A 30 -1.29 -13.67 17.26
N LEU A 31 -0.10 -13.94 16.74
CA LEU A 31 1.05 -14.41 17.49
C LEU A 31 2.22 -13.45 17.33
N LEU A 32 2.61 -12.79 18.41
CA LEU A 32 3.84 -12.00 18.47
C LEU A 32 5.05 -12.94 18.41
N LEU A 33 5.82 -12.84 17.33
CA LEU A 33 6.95 -13.72 17.03
C LEU A 33 8.24 -13.18 17.65
N SER A 34 8.65 -11.98 17.24
CA SER A 34 9.90 -11.37 17.71
C SER A 34 9.89 -9.86 17.64
N LEU A 35 10.79 -9.25 18.41
CA LEU A 35 11.16 -7.84 18.33
C LEU A 35 12.64 -7.75 17.94
N ARG A 36 12.95 -7.11 16.81
CA ARG A 36 14.31 -7.05 16.25
C ARG A 36 14.79 -5.62 16.02
N GLU A 37 16.07 -5.39 16.27
CA GLU A 37 16.80 -4.19 15.83
C GLU A 37 17.35 -4.45 14.41
N ALA A 38 16.87 -3.68 13.44
CA ALA A 38 17.25 -3.73 12.03
C ALA A 38 17.98 -2.44 11.60
N GLU A 39 18.93 -2.55 10.69
CA GLU A 39 19.56 -1.40 10.03
C GLU A 39 18.86 -1.19 8.69
N GLU A 40 18.32 0.01 8.47
CA GLU A 40 17.54 0.37 7.28
C GLU A 40 18.10 1.63 6.64
N MET A 41 17.85 1.80 5.34
CA MET A 41 18.26 2.98 4.59
C MET A 41 17.06 3.91 4.48
N GLU A 42 17.14 5.07 5.12
CA GLU A 42 16.11 6.12 5.09
C GLU A 42 16.77 7.41 4.60
N ASP A 43 16.26 8.01 3.51
CA ASP A 43 16.85 9.20 2.86
C ASP A 43 18.35 9.12 2.55
N GLY A 44 18.85 7.90 2.28
CA GLY A 44 20.28 7.66 2.02
C GLY A 44 21.16 7.59 3.28
N GLU A 45 20.57 7.66 4.47
CA GLU A 45 21.23 7.45 5.75
C GLU A 45 20.86 6.09 6.36
N LEU A 46 21.83 5.46 7.04
CA LEU A 46 21.61 4.23 7.80
C LEU A 46 20.96 4.56 9.14
N VAL A 47 19.72 4.14 9.31
CA VAL A 47 18.92 4.29 10.53
C VAL A 47 18.72 2.94 11.21
N THR A 48 18.43 2.96 12.51
CA THR A 48 18.07 1.75 13.26
C THR A 48 16.57 1.72 13.48
N ALA A 49 15.90 0.78 12.83
CA ALA A 49 14.47 0.53 12.99
C ALA A 49 14.24 -0.62 13.98
N ILE A 50 13.13 -0.54 14.72
CA ILE A 50 12.69 -1.65 15.59
C ILE A 50 11.50 -2.31 14.92
N LYS A 51 11.64 -3.56 14.49
CA LYS A 51 10.59 -4.32 13.82
C LYS A 51 9.98 -5.33 14.77
N LEU A 52 8.64 -5.38 14.86
CA LEU A 52 7.87 -6.34 15.63
C LEU A 52 7.09 -7.24 14.66
N ALA A 53 7.40 -8.54 14.65
CA ALA A 53 6.76 -9.50 13.76
C ALA A 53 5.52 -10.14 14.41
N VAL A 54 4.42 -10.17 13.67
CA VAL A 54 3.11 -10.70 14.09
C VAL A 54 2.65 -11.73 13.06
N LEU A 55 2.53 -13.00 13.46
CA LEU A 55 1.91 -14.03 12.64
C LEU A 55 0.39 -14.00 12.84
N HIS A 56 -0.37 -13.96 11.75
CA HIS A 56 -1.83 -13.99 11.80
C HIS A 56 -2.40 -14.85 10.67
N GLU A 57 -3.70 -15.14 10.77
CA GLU A 57 -4.45 -15.67 9.64
C GLU A 57 -4.84 -14.52 8.72
N GLU A 58 -4.56 -14.68 7.44
CA GLU A 58 -4.99 -13.81 6.36
C GLU A 58 -5.19 -14.69 5.15
N THR A 59 -6.39 -14.67 4.60
CA THR A 59 -6.64 -15.28 3.30
C THR A 59 -6.15 -14.28 2.27
N SER A 60 -5.23 -14.68 1.39
CA SER A 60 -4.96 -13.84 0.23
C SER A 60 -6.25 -13.77 -0.58
N ASP A 61 -6.83 -12.57 -0.68
CA ASP A 61 -7.98 -12.32 -1.55
C ASP A 61 -7.61 -12.55 -3.03
N MET A 62 -6.34 -12.84 -3.33
CA MET A 62 -5.91 -13.39 -4.62
C MET A 62 -6.55 -14.74 -4.97
N GLU A 63 -7.20 -15.44 -4.02
CA GLU A 63 -8.08 -16.58 -4.32
C GLU A 63 -9.54 -16.21 -4.63
N MET A 64 -9.93 -14.92 -4.64
CA MET A 64 -11.23 -14.54 -5.21
C MET A 64 -11.20 -14.69 -6.74
N ASP A 65 -11.97 -15.67 -7.21
CA ASP A 65 -12.57 -15.79 -8.55
C ASP A 65 -11.75 -16.30 -9.75
N TRP A 66 -10.60 -16.94 -9.57
CA TRP A 66 -9.94 -17.62 -10.70
C TRP A 66 -10.63 -18.92 -11.18
N PHE A 67 -11.71 -19.39 -10.52
CA PHE A 67 -12.29 -20.73 -10.79
C PHE A 67 -13.81 -20.90 -10.71
N ASP A 68 -14.64 -19.85 -10.70
CA ASP A 68 -16.05 -20.02 -11.07
C ASP A 68 -16.23 -19.70 -12.56
N ASP A 69 -15.91 -20.72 -13.36
CA ASP A 69 -16.25 -20.91 -14.79
C ASP A 69 -17.78 -21.07 -14.96
N ASP A 70 -18.58 -20.24 -14.28
CA ASP A 70 -20.00 -20.10 -14.54
C ASP A 70 -20.14 -19.04 -15.63
N GLU A 71 -20.46 -19.51 -16.84
CA GLU A 71 -20.92 -18.71 -18.00
C GLU A 71 -22.21 -17.92 -17.66
N GLU A 72 -22.22 -17.10 -16.61
CA GLU A 72 -23.14 -15.97 -16.52
C GLU A 72 -22.67 -14.95 -17.55
N GLU A 73 -23.60 -14.42 -18.36
CA GLU A 73 -23.30 -13.32 -19.26
C GLU A 73 -22.86 -12.12 -18.40
N GLU A 74 -21.57 -12.02 -18.08
CA GLU A 74 -20.95 -10.84 -17.47
C GLU A 74 -21.40 -9.66 -18.32
N GLN A 75 -22.25 -8.82 -17.73
CA GLN A 75 -22.61 -7.58 -18.39
C GLN A 75 -21.30 -6.82 -18.54
N GLU A 76 -20.94 -6.44 -19.77
CA GLU A 76 -19.77 -5.60 -20.05
C GLU A 76 -19.79 -4.41 -19.08
N GLN A 77 -19.03 -4.52 -18.00
CA GLN A 77 -18.97 -3.53 -16.94
C GLN A 77 -17.92 -2.50 -17.35
N THR A 78 -18.18 -1.22 -17.10
CA THR A 78 -17.16 -0.19 -17.36
C THR A 78 -16.19 -0.09 -16.19
N ASN A 79 -14.96 0.40 -16.41
CA ASN A 79 -14.00 0.66 -15.32
C ASN A 79 -14.62 1.49 -14.18
N ARG A 80 -15.45 2.49 -14.51
CA ARG A 80 -16.20 3.25 -13.49
C ARG A 80 -17.07 2.38 -12.59
N GLN A 81 -17.81 1.44 -13.17
CA GLN A 81 -18.72 0.59 -12.39
C GLN A 81 -17.93 -0.37 -11.53
N TRP A 82 -16.86 -0.95 -12.09
CA TRP A 82 -15.95 -1.83 -11.37
C TRP A 82 -15.32 -1.12 -10.16
N LEU A 83 -14.71 0.05 -10.36
CA LEU A 83 -14.11 0.85 -9.28
C LEU A 83 -15.14 1.23 -8.20
N ILE A 84 -16.36 1.61 -8.59
CA ILE A 84 -17.42 1.94 -7.62
C ILE A 84 -17.86 0.70 -6.82
N GLU A 85 -17.89 -0.47 -7.42
CA GLU A 85 -18.23 -1.72 -6.71
C GLU A 85 -17.11 -2.13 -5.75
N MET A 86 -15.85 -1.90 -6.11
CA MET A 86 -14.69 -2.10 -5.23
C MET A 86 -14.69 -1.14 -4.02
N MET A 87 -15.27 0.06 -4.13
CA MET A 87 -15.44 0.95 -2.97
C MET A 87 -16.37 0.37 -1.90
N ASP A 88 -17.33 -0.47 -2.31
CA ASP A 88 -18.32 -1.08 -1.41
C ASP A 88 -17.82 -2.40 -0.79
N THR A 89 -16.66 -2.93 -1.23
CA THR A 89 -16.02 -4.06 -0.55
C THR A 89 -15.38 -3.57 0.74
N GLU A 90 -15.93 -4.00 1.89
CA GLU A 90 -15.35 -3.70 3.20
C GLU A 90 -13.94 -4.32 3.24
N GLU A 91 -12.88 -3.48 3.17
CA GLU A 91 -11.52 -3.94 3.45
C GLU A 91 -11.51 -4.58 4.85
N GLU A 92 -11.19 -5.88 4.91
CA GLU A 92 -11.06 -6.55 6.20
C GLU A 92 -9.84 -5.96 6.92
N VAL A 93 -10.06 -5.26 8.02
CA VAL A 93 -8.96 -4.80 8.88
C VAL A 93 -8.19 -6.02 9.40
N THR A 94 -6.88 -6.08 9.13
CA THR A 94 -6.02 -7.21 9.46
C THR A 94 -4.98 -6.84 10.52
N ALA A 95 -4.05 -7.75 10.81
CA ALA A 95 -2.97 -7.42 11.75
C ALA A 95 -2.00 -6.39 11.18
N ALA A 96 -2.01 -6.14 9.87
CA ALA A 96 -1.25 -5.08 9.21
C ALA A 96 -1.69 -3.68 9.70
N ASP A 97 -2.97 -3.53 10.02
CA ASP A 97 -3.63 -2.27 10.37
C ASP A 97 -3.49 -1.88 11.85
N ILE A 98 -2.51 -2.45 12.55
CA ILE A 98 -2.24 -2.07 13.95
C ILE A 98 -1.56 -0.71 13.97
N GLU A 99 -2.21 0.31 14.53
CA GLU A 99 -1.62 1.64 14.74
C GLU A 99 -0.71 1.70 15.97
N ALA A 100 -1.03 0.91 17.01
CA ALA A 100 -0.23 0.91 18.23
C ALA A 100 -0.32 -0.38 19.03
N PHE A 101 0.78 -0.72 19.67
CA PHE A 101 0.83 -1.77 20.68
C PHE A 101 0.72 -1.16 22.08
N ILE A 102 -0.23 -1.65 22.87
CA ILE A 102 -0.40 -1.27 24.27
C ILE A 102 0.18 -2.36 25.15
N VAL A 103 1.37 -2.11 25.70
CA VAL A 103 2.09 -3.06 26.54
C VAL A 103 2.11 -2.57 27.99
N ASN A 104 1.47 -3.31 28.89
CA ASN A 104 1.28 -2.93 30.29
C ASN A 104 0.67 -1.52 30.49
N GLY A 105 -0.18 -1.11 29.56
CA GLY A 105 -0.83 0.20 29.56
C GLY A 105 0.03 1.35 29.04
N VAL A 106 1.22 1.06 28.50
CA VAL A 106 2.02 2.03 27.75
C VAL A 106 1.77 1.80 26.26
N ARG A 107 1.39 2.87 25.56
CA ARG A 107 1.15 2.85 24.11
C ARG A 107 2.46 3.08 23.37
N TYR A 108 2.71 2.30 22.34
CA TYR A 108 3.86 2.37 21.44
C TYR A 108 3.32 2.47 20.02
N GLU A 109 3.59 3.57 19.34
CA GLU A 109 3.15 3.80 17.95
C GLU A 109 3.81 2.79 17.01
N VAL A 110 3.04 2.34 16.03
CA VAL A 110 3.52 1.79 14.77
C VAL A 110 3.79 2.97 13.84
N LEU A 111 4.97 2.97 13.23
CA LEU A 111 5.45 4.01 12.32
C LEU A 111 5.27 3.59 10.86
N GLU A 112 5.29 2.29 10.61
CA GLU A 112 5.19 1.67 9.29
C GLU A 112 4.84 0.20 9.52
N SER A 113 4.09 -0.40 8.60
CA SER A 113 3.78 -1.82 8.59
C SER A 113 3.99 -2.39 7.20
N ASP A 114 4.45 -3.63 7.14
CA ASP A 114 4.55 -4.41 5.91
C ASP A 114 4.01 -5.82 6.18
N THR A 115 3.43 -6.47 5.18
CA THR A 115 2.80 -7.78 5.32
C THR A 115 3.37 -8.77 4.32
N CYS A 116 3.85 -9.89 4.84
CA CYS A 116 4.47 -10.95 4.08
C CYS A 116 3.59 -12.22 4.09
N PHE A 117 3.00 -12.56 2.94
CA PHE A 117 2.26 -13.81 2.76
C PHE A 117 3.21 -15.02 2.67
N LEU A 118 2.78 -16.18 3.21
CA LEU A 118 3.62 -17.37 3.32
C LEU A 118 3.41 -18.42 2.21
N GLU A 119 2.87 -18.03 1.05
CA GLU A 119 2.49 -18.91 -0.06
C GLU A 119 3.67 -19.72 -0.65
N ASP A 120 4.87 -19.11 -0.78
CA ASP A 120 6.08 -19.83 -1.24
C ASP A 120 7.09 -20.08 -0.10
N PRO A 121 7.23 -21.33 0.38
CA PRO A 121 8.15 -21.67 1.46
C PRO A 121 9.65 -21.53 1.07
N LEU A 122 9.97 -21.31 -0.21
CA LEU A 122 11.34 -21.15 -0.70
C LEU A 122 11.75 -19.68 -0.87
N TYR A 123 10.82 -18.75 -0.72
CA TYR A 123 11.07 -17.31 -0.73
C TYR A 123 11.46 -16.82 0.68
N GLU A 124 11.82 -15.54 0.81
CA GLU A 124 12.40 -14.98 2.04
C GLU A 124 11.44 -15.08 3.24
N GLU A 125 10.16 -14.92 2.99
CA GLU A 125 9.04 -14.93 3.93
C GLU A 125 8.85 -16.34 4.51
N GLY A 126 8.87 -17.36 3.65
CA GLY A 126 8.85 -18.77 4.07
C GLY A 126 10.07 -19.15 4.92
N MET A 127 11.24 -18.57 4.61
CA MET A 127 12.46 -18.75 5.40
C MET A 127 12.36 -18.07 6.78
N LEU A 128 11.71 -16.91 6.87
CA LEU A 128 11.45 -16.21 8.13
C LEU A 128 10.52 -17.02 9.05
N ALA A 129 9.41 -17.52 8.50
CA ALA A 129 8.50 -18.40 9.24
C ALA A 129 9.24 -19.64 9.77
N ARG A 130 10.05 -20.27 8.93
CA ARG A 130 10.87 -21.43 9.30
C ARG A 130 11.85 -21.14 10.44
N HIS A 131 12.48 -19.96 10.47
CA HIS A 131 13.34 -19.55 11.58
C HIS A 131 12.58 -19.60 12.91
N PHE A 132 11.36 -19.05 12.97
CA PHE A 132 10.56 -19.06 14.20
C PHE A 132 10.07 -20.45 14.61
N VAL A 133 9.79 -21.34 13.65
CA VAL A 133 9.52 -22.76 13.93
C VAL A 133 10.76 -23.42 14.55
N GLU A 134 11.94 -23.23 13.96
CA GLU A 134 13.20 -23.82 14.44
C GLU A 134 13.60 -23.32 15.84
N GLN A 135 13.23 -22.07 16.19
CA GLN A 135 13.41 -21.52 17.53
C GLN A 135 12.35 -21.98 18.55
N GLY A 136 11.31 -22.69 18.12
CA GLY A 136 10.23 -23.20 18.99
C GLY A 136 9.30 -22.11 19.53
N VAL A 137 9.17 -21.00 18.81
CA VAL A 137 8.36 -19.83 19.17
C VAL A 137 6.90 -20.01 18.73
N ILE A 138 6.69 -20.72 17.63
CA ILE A 138 5.36 -20.99 17.05
C ILE A 138 4.74 -22.22 17.73
N PRO A 139 3.61 -22.08 18.45
CA PRO A 139 2.93 -23.21 19.09
C PRO A 139 2.31 -24.18 18.08
N ASP A 140 2.13 -25.45 18.47
CA ASP A 140 1.60 -26.52 17.61
C ASP A 140 0.27 -26.16 16.90
N ILE A 141 -0.61 -25.39 17.56
CA ILE A 141 -1.90 -24.96 16.97
C ILE A 141 -1.73 -24.11 15.70
N TRP A 142 -0.62 -23.38 15.59
CA TRP A 142 -0.28 -22.59 14.40
C TRP A 142 0.43 -23.43 13.34
N LEU A 143 1.19 -24.45 13.75
CA LEU A 143 1.86 -25.38 12.83
C LEU A 143 0.89 -26.30 12.07
N GLU A 144 -0.34 -26.45 12.57
CA GLU A 144 -1.41 -27.23 11.93
C GLU A 144 -2.22 -26.44 10.89
N LYS A 145 -2.00 -25.12 10.79
CA LYS A 145 -2.70 -24.26 9.81
C LYS A 145 -2.08 -24.39 8.43
N ASP A 146 -2.87 -24.07 7.41
CA ASP A 146 -2.36 -23.99 6.04
C ASP A 146 -1.44 -22.77 5.91
N MET A 147 -0.30 -22.92 5.21
CA MET A 147 0.64 -21.82 5.03
C MET A 147 0.05 -20.72 4.15
N ASP A 148 -0.80 -21.09 3.20
CA ASP A 148 -1.48 -20.18 2.27
C ASP A 148 -2.52 -19.29 2.98
N GLN A 149 -2.84 -19.60 4.25
CA GLN A 149 -3.76 -18.82 5.09
C GLN A 149 -3.03 -18.00 6.15
N LEU A 150 -1.70 -17.90 6.06
CA LEU A 150 -0.87 -17.24 7.05
C LEU A 150 -0.06 -16.12 6.42
N ALA A 151 0.01 -15.02 7.16
CA ALA A 151 0.87 -13.89 6.87
C ALA A 151 1.64 -13.45 8.11
N ILE A 152 2.80 -12.82 7.89
CA ILE A 152 3.58 -12.15 8.93
C ILE A 152 3.51 -10.64 8.64
N ALA A 153 2.85 -9.90 9.52
CA ALA A 153 2.94 -8.44 9.55
C ALA A 153 4.19 -8.01 10.34
N GLU A 154 5.06 -7.21 9.72
CA GLU A 154 6.24 -6.62 10.33
C GLU A 154 6.03 -5.13 10.58
N HIS A 155 5.86 -4.76 11.86
CA HIS A 155 5.62 -3.36 12.24
C HIS A 155 6.91 -2.67 12.66
N THR A 156 7.27 -1.56 12.03
CA THR A 156 8.22 -0.59 12.60
C THR A 156 7.56 0.08 13.79
N VAL A 157 8.15 -0.04 14.98
CA VAL A 157 7.57 0.46 16.23
C VAL A 157 8.51 1.41 16.97
N GLU A 158 7.96 2.27 17.83
CA GLU A 158 8.75 3.19 18.63
C GLU A 158 9.89 2.47 19.40
N PRO A 159 11.15 2.96 19.32
CA PRO A 159 12.30 2.29 19.93
C PRO A 159 12.23 2.08 21.44
N ALA A 160 11.37 2.83 22.13
CA ALA A 160 11.14 2.69 23.57
C ALA A 160 10.62 1.30 23.95
N ILE A 161 9.98 0.58 23.03
CA ILE A 161 9.42 -0.76 23.26
C ILE A 161 10.51 -1.81 23.57
N LEU A 162 11.77 -1.59 23.16
CA LEU A 162 12.91 -2.44 23.51
C LEU A 162 13.20 -2.52 25.03
N ARG A 163 12.65 -1.58 25.81
CA ARG A 163 12.78 -1.56 27.28
C ARG A 163 11.80 -2.49 27.97
N VAL A 164 10.81 -3.02 27.25
CA VAL A 164 9.86 -4.00 27.75
C VAL A 164 10.59 -5.31 28.03
N ASP A 165 10.31 -5.91 29.19
CA ASP A 165 10.73 -7.27 29.48
C ASP A 165 9.72 -8.27 28.90
N TRP A 166 9.96 -8.66 27.64
CA TRP A 166 9.11 -9.59 26.89
C TRP A 166 9.05 -11.01 27.50
N ASN A 167 10.00 -11.35 28.38
CA ASN A 167 10.03 -12.64 29.08
C ASN A 167 9.21 -12.63 30.38
N ALA A 168 8.56 -11.52 30.74
CA ALA A 168 7.78 -11.44 31.96
C ALA A 168 6.57 -12.40 31.92
N ASP A 169 6.40 -13.17 33.01
CA ASP A 169 5.30 -14.13 33.21
C ASP A 169 3.92 -13.47 33.07
N ILE A 170 3.82 -12.19 33.43
CA ILE A 170 2.61 -11.39 33.30
C ILE A 170 2.99 -10.13 32.51
N LEU A 171 2.64 -10.13 31.23
CA LEU A 171 2.79 -8.96 30.37
C LEU A 171 1.50 -8.86 29.56
N ASN A 172 0.76 -7.78 29.78
CA ASN A 172 -0.50 -7.53 29.10
C ASN A 172 -0.20 -6.80 27.80
N VAL A 173 -0.63 -7.38 26.68
CA VAL A 173 -0.44 -6.80 25.35
C VAL A 173 -1.79 -6.78 24.65
N SER A 174 -2.12 -5.63 24.07
CA SER A 174 -3.25 -5.45 23.18
C SER A 174 -2.85 -4.54 22.03
N ALA A 175 -3.59 -4.59 20.93
CA ALA A 175 -3.41 -3.71 19.79
C ALA A 175 -4.53 -2.65 19.73
N GLU A 176 -4.19 -1.47 19.23
CA GLU A 176 -5.11 -0.44 18.76
C GLU A 176 -5.04 -0.46 17.24
N MET A 177 -6.20 -0.53 16.59
CA MET A 177 -6.32 -0.65 15.13
C MET A 177 -6.54 0.72 14.51
N SER A 178 -6.10 0.90 13.27
CA SER A 178 -6.55 2.02 12.46
C SER A 178 -8.05 1.96 12.22
N GLU A 179 -8.62 3.13 11.98
CA GLU A 179 -9.91 3.19 11.31
C GLU A 179 -9.71 2.69 9.87
N PRO A 180 -10.59 1.81 9.37
CA PRO A 180 -10.48 1.34 7.98
C PRO A 180 -10.54 2.55 7.05
N ALA A 181 -9.68 2.54 6.03
CA ALA A 181 -9.69 3.56 5.01
C ALA A 181 -11.11 3.64 4.42
N GLN A 182 -11.65 4.85 4.34
CA GLN A 182 -12.98 5.06 3.78
C GLN A 182 -12.87 5.79 2.44
N GLU A 183 -13.18 5.08 1.36
CA GLU A 183 -13.30 5.70 0.05
C GLU A 183 -14.68 6.35 -0.12
N VAL A 184 -14.70 7.60 -0.60
CA VAL A 184 -15.92 8.40 -0.77
C VAL A 184 -16.06 8.84 -2.22
N LEU A 185 -17.16 8.40 -2.85
CA LEU A 185 -17.50 8.76 -4.22
C LEU A 185 -17.80 10.27 -4.38
N VAL A 186 -17.13 10.90 -5.34
CA VAL A 186 -17.31 12.30 -5.76
C VAL A 186 -17.96 12.40 -7.14
N GLY A 187 -17.45 11.68 -8.14
CA GLY A 187 -17.97 11.63 -9.52
C GLY A 187 -17.97 12.98 -10.25
N LYS A 188 -16.91 13.79 -10.09
CA LYS A 188 -16.86 15.16 -10.63
C LYS A 188 -16.00 15.25 -11.89
N VAL A 189 -16.67 15.46 -13.03
CA VAL A 189 -16.03 15.63 -14.34
C VAL A 189 -15.53 17.07 -14.54
N ILE A 190 -14.29 17.21 -14.99
CA ILE A 190 -13.58 18.46 -15.20
C ILE A 190 -12.90 18.43 -16.57
N LYS A 191 -13.10 19.49 -17.34
CA LYS A 191 -12.44 19.66 -18.63
C LYS A 191 -11.13 20.41 -18.49
N CYS A 192 -10.04 19.81 -18.92
CA CYS A 192 -8.66 20.26 -18.73
C CYS A 192 -7.95 20.49 -20.07
N ALA A 193 -7.40 21.69 -20.26
CA ALA A 193 -6.50 21.93 -21.39
C ALA A 193 -5.14 21.32 -21.05
N CYS A 194 -4.46 20.70 -22.01
CA CYS A 194 -3.09 20.23 -21.79
C CYS A 194 -2.16 21.40 -21.45
N GLY A 195 -1.35 21.23 -20.40
CA GLY A 195 -0.35 22.17 -19.91
C GLY A 195 -0.44 22.45 -18.41
N ARG A 196 0.59 23.16 -17.91
CA ARG A 196 0.60 23.75 -16.57
C ARG A 196 -0.13 25.09 -16.58
N TYR A 197 -0.83 25.41 -15.51
CA TYR A 197 -1.71 26.57 -15.40
C TYR A 197 -1.06 27.66 -14.53
N ASP A 198 -1.02 28.89 -15.04
CA ASP A 198 -0.60 30.06 -14.25
C ASP A 198 -1.59 30.36 -13.10
N VAL A 199 -2.85 29.98 -13.29
CA VAL A 199 -3.93 30.11 -12.30
C VAL A 199 -4.62 28.75 -12.21
N PRO A 200 -4.63 28.09 -11.03
CA PRO A 200 -5.20 26.77 -10.90
C PRO A 200 -6.70 26.78 -11.16
N LYS A 201 -7.22 25.65 -11.62
CA LYS A 201 -8.67 25.41 -11.69
C LYS A 201 -9.14 24.97 -10.32
N GLU A 202 -10.07 25.72 -9.75
CA GLU A 202 -10.59 25.44 -8.42
C GLU A 202 -12.02 24.93 -8.47
N PHE A 203 -12.31 23.95 -7.61
CA PHE A 203 -13.68 23.50 -7.37
C PHE A 203 -13.80 22.93 -5.96
N SER A 204 -15.01 22.94 -5.41
CA SER A 204 -15.25 22.37 -4.08
C SER A 204 -15.83 20.96 -4.16
N ILE A 205 -15.45 20.14 -3.19
CA ILE A 205 -16.04 18.83 -2.87
C ILE A 205 -16.46 18.81 -1.40
N LYS A 206 -17.16 17.76 -0.98
CA LYS A 206 -17.48 17.51 0.43
C LYS A 206 -16.38 16.68 1.05
N ASP A 207 -15.90 17.08 2.22
CA ASP A 207 -15.01 16.27 3.06
C ASP A 207 -15.83 15.20 3.84
N PRO A 208 -15.19 14.27 4.59
CA PRO A 208 -15.90 13.27 5.39
C PRO A 208 -16.88 13.86 6.42
N GLN A 209 -16.63 15.08 6.88
CA GLN A 209 -17.48 15.80 7.85
C GLN A 209 -18.63 16.57 7.17
N GLY A 210 -18.71 16.55 5.84
CA GLY A 210 -19.71 17.24 5.02
C GLY A 210 -19.46 18.74 4.82
N LEU A 211 -18.29 19.24 5.21
CA LEU A 211 -17.86 20.61 4.95
C LEU A 211 -17.31 20.75 3.53
N ASP A 212 -17.30 21.98 3.02
CA ASP A 212 -16.74 22.24 1.69
C ASP A 212 -15.22 22.35 1.79
N THR A 213 -14.49 21.50 1.08
CA THR A 213 -13.04 21.63 0.87
C THR A 213 -12.75 22.00 -0.58
N THR A 214 -11.64 22.72 -0.81
CA THR A 214 -11.28 23.23 -2.14
C THR A 214 -10.16 22.41 -2.74
N VAL A 215 -10.45 21.81 -3.90
CA VAL A 215 -9.47 21.14 -4.75
C VAL A 215 -8.97 22.12 -5.80
N ARG A 216 -7.66 22.12 -6.05
CA ARG A 216 -6.97 22.97 -7.01
C ARG A 216 -6.19 22.12 -7.99
N ILE A 217 -6.51 22.21 -9.28
CA ILE A 217 -5.71 21.59 -10.35
C ILE A 217 -4.74 22.63 -10.89
N HIS A 218 -3.44 22.36 -10.76
CA HIS A 218 -2.34 23.20 -11.22
C HIS A 218 -1.91 22.89 -12.65
N GLY A 219 -2.22 21.70 -13.15
CA GLY A 219 -1.97 21.34 -14.54
C GLY A 219 -2.43 19.93 -14.87
N VAL A 220 -2.61 19.69 -16.17
CA VAL A 220 -2.72 18.35 -16.73
C VAL A 220 -1.76 18.30 -17.91
N TYR A 221 -0.67 17.55 -17.81
CA TYR A 221 0.41 17.62 -18.80
C TYR A 221 1.14 16.28 -19.01
N PRO A 222 1.75 16.06 -20.17
CA PRO A 222 2.63 14.92 -20.40
C PRO A 222 3.96 15.10 -19.65
N HIS A 223 4.27 14.15 -18.77
CA HIS A 223 5.51 14.07 -18.00
C HIS A 223 6.52 13.14 -18.69
N ASP A 224 7.78 13.56 -18.72
CA ASP A 224 8.88 12.87 -19.40
C ASP A 224 9.68 12.03 -18.41
N ILE A 225 9.16 10.84 -18.10
CA ILE A 225 9.82 9.88 -17.21
C ILE A 225 11.19 9.42 -17.73
N TRP A 226 11.39 9.43 -19.05
CA TRP A 226 12.65 9.04 -19.68
C TRP A 226 13.79 10.01 -19.39
N SER A 227 13.47 11.29 -19.25
CA SER A 227 14.42 12.31 -18.83
C SER A 227 14.84 12.11 -17.38
N ASP A 228 13.91 11.73 -16.50
CA ASP A 228 14.20 11.45 -15.09
C ASP A 228 15.02 10.17 -14.93
N ALA A 229 14.63 9.09 -15.62
CA ALA A 229 15.35 7.82 -15.64
C ALA A 229 16.81 7.99 -16.10
N ALA A 230 17.05 8.85 -17.10
CA ALA A 230 18.40 9.14 -17.59
C ALA A 230 19.30 9.81 -16.54
N CYS A 231 18.73 10.49 -15.54
CA CYS A 231 19.48 11.13 -14.46
C CYS A 231 19.92 10.16 -13.36
N LEU A 232 19.31 8.98 -13.26
CA LEU A 232 19.53 8.04 -12.16
C LEU A 232 20.65 7.02 -12.42
N GLU A 233 21.30 7.05 -13.59
CA GLU A 233 22.38 6.13 -14.00
C GLU A 233 22.04 4.62 -13.80
N MET A 234 20.76 4.26 -13.83
CA MET A 234 20.25 2.88 -13.71
C MET A 234 19.63 2.41 -15.04
N ASP A 235 19.49 1.09 -15.18
CA ASP A 235 18.83 0.48 -16.34
C ASP A 235 17.32 0.41 -16.07
N PHE A 236 16.54 1.18 -16.84
CA PHE A 236 15.07 1.22 -16.79
C PHE A 236 14.46 0.65 -18.08
N SER A 237 15.11 -0.34 -18.71
CA SER A 237 14.58 -0.97 -19.92
C SER A 237 13.22 -1.63 -19.72
N GLU A 238 12.90 -2.09 -18.51
CA GLU A 238 11.58 -2.64 -18.15
C GLU A 238 10.47 -1.58 -18.20
N LEU A 239 10.81 -0.29 -18.07
CA LEU A 239 9.84 0.80 -18.21
C LEU A 239 9.26 0.91 -19.64
N GLU A 240 9.99 0.40 -20.65
CA GLU A 240 9.50 0.37 -22.04
C GLU A 240 8.26 -0.53 -22.21
N GLU A 241 7.96 -1.41 -21.24
CA GLU A 241 6.73 -2.21 -21.24
C GLU A 241 5.48 -1.36 -20.93
N TYR A 242 5.66 -0.21 -20.25
CA TYR A 242 4.55 0.63 -19.78
C TYR A 242 4.46 1.98 -20.50
N CYS A 243 5.57 2.56 -20.93
CA CYS A 243 5.60 3.85 -21.61
C CYS A 243 6.74 3.86 -22.61
N GLU A 244 6.49 3.81 -23.92
CA GLU A 244 7.55 3.84 -24.93
C GLU A 244 8.34 5.18 -24.92
N ARG A 245 9.51 5.21 -25.58
CA ARG A 245 10.42 6.40 -25.56
C ARG A 245 9.83 7.64 -26.20
N ASP A 246 8.92 7.47 -27.15
CA ASP A 246 8.15 8.51 -27.80
C ASP A 246 6.78 8.75 -27.14
N GLU A 247 6.54 8.16 -25.98
CA GLU A 247 5.37 8.37 -25.14
C GLU A 247 5.71 9.09 -23.83
N ARG A 248 4.68 9.58 -23.15
CA ARG A 248 4.76 10.38 -21.94
C ARG A 248 3.64 9.97 -20.99
N LEU A 249 3.90 10.11 -19.71
CA LEU A 249 2.90 9.89 -18.67
C LEU A 249 1.99 11.12 -18.59
N LEU A 250 0.73 11.00 -18.96
CA LEU A 250 -0.24 12.08 -18.76
C LEU A 250 -0.58 12.15 -17.27
N VAL A 251 -0.25 13.27 -16.65
CA VAL A 251 -0.45 13.47 -15.21
C VAL A 251 -1.37 14.63 -14.90
N VAL A 252 -2.06 14.57 -13.75
CA VAL A 252 -2.71 15.72 -13.12
C VAL A 252 -1.91 16.15 -11.90
N GLU A 253 -1.56 17.42 -11.82
CA GLU A 253 -0.94 18.07 -10.66
C GLU A 253 -2.02 18.80 -9.88
N TYR A 254 -2.24 18.45 -8.61
CA TYR A 254 -3.29 19.05 -7.78
C TYR A 254 -2.83 19.35 -6.35
N SER A 255 -3.66 20.09 -5.63
CA SER A 255 -3.58 20.24 -4.19
C SER A 255 -4.97 20.38 -3.56
N VAL A 256 -5.08 19.98 -2.30
CA VAL A 256 -6.28 20.04 -1.47
C VAL A 256 -5.91 20.54 -0.07
N GLU A 257 -6.83 21.23 0.62
CA GLU A 257 -6.55 21.85 1.93
C GLU A 257 -6.51 20.84 3.09
N GLU A 258 -7.18 19.71 2.91
CA GLU A 258 -7.26 18.60 3.86
C GLU A 258 -6.38 17.46 3.32
N ASP A 259 -5.95 16.57 4.22
CA ASP A 259 -5.16 15.36 3.89
C ASP A 259 -6.09 14.30 3.28
N LEU A 260 -6.61 14.59 2.08
CA LEU A 260 -7.47 13.70 1.31
C LEU A 260 -6.68 13.14 0.16
N ASP A 261 -6.66 11.82 0.05
CA ASP A 261 -6.08 11.20 -1.13
C ASP A 261 -7.10 11.21 -2.28
N LEU A 262 -6.80 11.89 -3.39
CA LEU A 262 -7.76 12.12 -4.49
C LEU A 262 -7.51 11.21 -5.69
N GLU A 263 -8.53 10.46 -6.10
CA GLU A 263 -8.44 9.54 -7.23
C GLU A 263 -8.99 10.15 -8.52
N PHE A 264 -8.08 10.46 -9.44
CA PHE A 264 -8.38 11.04 -10.75
C PHE A 264 -8.16 10.06 -11.88
N TYR A 265 -9.10 10.04 -12.82
CA TYR A 265 -9.02 9.22 -14.03
C TYR A 265 -9.40 10.01 -15.28
N THR A 266 -8.95 9.56 -16.45
CA THR A 266 -9.54 10.05 -17.71
C THR A 266 -10.95 9.50 -17.85
N LYS A 267 -11.86 10.30 -18.41
CA LYS A 267 -13.22 9.85 -18.65
C LYS A 267 -13.29 8.71 -19.67
N ASP A 268 -12.40 8.72 -20.65
CA ASP A 268 -12.30 7.66 -21.66
C ASP A 268 -11.93 6.32 -21.02
N TYR A 269 -11.03 6.31 -20.03
CA TYR A 269 -10.73 5.11 -19.23
C TYR A 269 -11.96 4.64 -18.45
N LEU A 270 -12.60 5.54 -17.69
CA LEU A 270 -13.77 5.20 -16.88
C LEU A 270 -14.96 4.69 -17.71
N ASP A 271 -15.09 5.13 -18.96
CA ASP A 271 -16.15 4.72 -19.90
C ASP A 271 -15.78 3.45 -20.70
N ALA A 272 -14.52 3.00 -20.68
CA ALA A 272 -14.07 1.77 -21.34
C ALA A 272 -14.54 0.51 -20.58
N SER A 273 -14.50 -0.64 -21.25
CA SER A 273 -14.72 -1.94 -20.60
C SER A 273 -13.68 -2.15 -19.52
N ALA A 274 -14.10 -2.74 -18.40
CA ALA A 274 -13.17 -3.29 -17.42
C ALA A 274 -12.40 -4.44 -18.09
N ASP A 275 -11.11 -4.25 -18.27
CA ASP A 275 -10.17 -5.27 -18.72
C ASP A 275 -9.13 -5.47 -17.61
N ASP A 276 -8.77 -6.71 -17.30
CA ASP A 276 -7.97 -7.08 -16.12
C ASP A 276 -6.49 -6.60 -16.13
N ASP A 277 -6.04 -5.90 -17.19
CA ASP A 277 -4.60 -5.77 -17.52
C ASP A 277 -4.01 -4.34 -17.40
N ASP A 278 -4.77 -3.33 -16.95
CA ASP A 278 -4.29 -1.92 -16.89
C ASP A 278 -4.05 -1.41 -15.45
N SER A 279 -3.03 -1.95 -14.78
CA SER A 279 -2.76 -1.78 -13.33
C SER A 279 -2.05 -0.49 -12.90
N VAL A 280 -1.73 0.44 -13.81
CA VAL A 280 -0.86 1.60 -13.48
C VAL A 280 -1.65 2.92 -13.33
N ARG A 281 -2.90 2.99 -13.80
CA ARG A 281 -3.71 4.23 -13.73
C ARG A 281 -4.18 4.50 -12.30
N GLY A 282 -4.15 5.77 -11.88
CA GLY A 282 -4.48 6.17 -10.50
C GLY A 282 -3.26 6.20 -9.58
N LEU A 283 -2.09 5.72 -9.99
CA LEU A 283 -0.86 5.77 -9.18
C LEU A 283 -0.50 7.21 -8.80
N GLY A 284 -0.46 7.48 -7.51
CA GLY A 284 -0.11 8.77 -6.90
C GLY A 284 1.37 8.90 -6.58
N LEU A 285 1.92 10.09 -6.80
CA LEU A 285 3.26 10.48 -6.36
C LEU A 285 3.19 11.86 -5.71
N VAL A 286 3.80 11.99 -4.54
CA VAL A 286 3.95 13.30 -3.87
C VAL A 286 5.12 14.04 -4.53
N LEU A 287 4.85 15.21 -5.12
CA LEU A 287 5.89 16.06 -5.71
C LEU A 287 6.65 16.84 -4.63
N ASP A 288 5.89 17.49 -3.76
CA ASP A 288 6.37 18.26 -2.61
C ASP A 288 5.30 18.31 -1.52
N SER A 289 5.57 19.01 -0.42
CA SER A 289 4.65 19.06 0.73
C SER A 289 3.31 19.75 0.45
N GLU A 290 3.12 20.35 -0.73
CA GLU A 290 1.90 21.10 -1.09
C GLU A 290 1.25 20.59 -2.40
N HIS A 291 1.92 19.70 -3.15
CA HIS A 291 1.46 19.26 -4.48
C HIS A 291 1.60 17.74 -4.65
N GLU A 292 0.56 17.16 -5.22
CA GLU A 292 0.49 15.75 -5.59
C GLU A 292 0.31 15.61 -7.10
N ILE A 293 0.84 14.51 -7.64
CA ILE A 293 0.65 14.06 -9.00
C ILE A 293 -0.11 12.74 -9.00
N ARG A 294 -1.10 12.61 -9.89
CA ARG A 294 -1.71 11.30 -10.23
C ARG A 294 -1.48 10.98 -11.71
N LEU A 295 -1.14 9.73 -11.99
CA LEU A 295 -1.05 9.20 -13.35
C LEU A 295 -2.44 8.95 -13.92
N LEU A 296 -2.74 9.60 -15.05
CA LEU A 296 -4.02 9.48 -15.74
C LEU A 296 -3.96 8.47 -16.90
N ASP A 297 -2.90 8.53 -17.71
CA ASP A 297 -2.76 7.71 -18.92
C ASP A 297 -1.34 7.76 -19.50
N VAL A 298 -1.11 7.04 -20.60
CA VAL A 298 0.08 7.14 -21.44
C VAL A 298 -0.30 7.78 -22.78
N VAL A 299 0.43 8.81 -23.19
CA VAL A 299 0.11 9.62 -24.38
C VAL A 299 1.35 9.86 -25.26
N PRO A 300 1.19 10.15 -26.56
CA PRO A 300 2.31 10.54 -27.43
C PRO A 300 3.08 11.75 -26.90
N ALA A 301 4.37 11.84 -27.19
CA ALA A 301 5.22 12.94 -26.70
C ALA A 301 4.82 14.35 -27.17
N ASP A 302 4.05 14.46 -28.25
CA ASP A 302 3.51 15.71 -28.77
C ASP A 302 2.05 15.97 -28.39
N PHE A 303 1.50 15.22 -27.42
CA PHE A 303 0.13 15.36 -26.94
C PHE A 303 -0.17 16.78 -26.42
N ASP A 304 -1.09 17.47 -27.08
CA ASP A 304 -1.54 18.84 -26.75
C ASP A 304 -3.07 18.99 -26.67
N GLU A 305 -3.79 17.88 -26.67
CA GLU A 305 -5.25 17.85 -26.73
C GLU A 305 -5.91 18.22 -25.40
N GLU A 306 -7.20 18.55 -25.46
CA GLU A 306 -8.00 18.78 -24.26
C GLU A 306 -8.47 17.44 -23.68
N VAL A 307 -8.36 17.27 -22.36
CA VAL A 307 -8.66 16.04 -21.64
C VAL A 307 -9.87 16.27 -20.73
N GLU A 308 -10.83 15.34 -20.75
CA GLU A 308 -11.86 15.26 -19.70
C GLU A 308 -11.38 14.28 -18.63
N ILE A 309 -11.18 14.79 -17.42
CA ILE A 309 -10.84 13.97 -16.25
C ILE A 309 -12.03 13.93 -15.28
N GLU A 310 -12.11 12.88 -14.50
CA GLU A 310 -13.10 12.72 -13.43
C GLU A 310 -12.35 12.53 -12.11
N LEU A 311 -12.63 13.38 -11.13
CA LEU A 311 -12.34 13.05 -9.73
C LEU A 311 -13.40 12.04 -9.32
N LEU A 312 -13.02 10.77 -9.32
CA LEU A 312 -13.95 9.67 -9.05
C LEU A 312 -14.27 9.66 -7.55
N SER A 313 -13.24 9.66 -6.72
CA SER A 313 -13.34 9.47 -5.26
C SER A 313 -12.21 10.16 -4.50
N TYR A 314 -12.29 10.08 -3.18
CA TYR A 314 -11.15 10.31 -2.30
C TYR A 314 -11.15 9.31 -1.14
N THR A 315 -9.98 9.05 -0.56
CA THR A 315 -9.81 8.18 0.60
C THR A 315 -9.39 8.99 1.83
N VAL A 316 -9.86 8.56 3.00
CA VAL A 316 -9.51 9.09 4.33
C VAL A 316 -9.19 7.99 5.33
#